data_AF-A0A7Y4V7B0-F1
#
_entry.id   AF-A0A7Y4V7B0-F1
#
_cell.length_a   1.000
_cell.length_b   1.000
_cell.length_c   1.000
_cell.angle_alpha   90.00
_cell.angle_beta   90.00
_cell.angle_gamma   90.00
#
_symmetry.space_group_name_H-M   'P 1'
#
loop_
_entity.id
_entity.type
_entity.pdbx_description
1 polymer ?
#
loop_
_entity_poly.entity_id
_entity_poly.type
_entity_poly.pdbx_seq_one_letter_code
_entity_poly.pdbx_strand_id
1 'polypeptide(L)'
;MHLPELTSIAITSKPFNGLHIIANLASAEVDLLKDFKPLQTFLNQLIAENNLKKVGEVYHSFPNAGYTAVIGLTESHLSIHTWPELEYITFDIFVSNYLKDNTHVTRHVYEETKKYFKAQAVFEQMIDR
;
A
#
# COMPACT_ATOMS: atom_id res chain seq x y z
N MET A 1 33.97 -32.69 -27.00
CA MET A 1 33.69 -31.95 -25.75
C MET A 1 32.22 -31.54 -25.83
N HIS A 2 31.34 -32.30 -25.18
CA HIS A 2 29.89 -32.11 -25.25
C HIS A 2 29.48 -31.34 -23.99
N LEU A 3 28.95 -30.12 -24.15
CA LEU A 3 28.38 -29.34 -23.06
C LEU A 3 27.08 -30.01 -22.60
N PRO A 4 26.81 -30.16 -21.30
CA PRO A 4 25.55 -30.72 -20.84
C PRO A 4 24.43 -29.70 -21.08
N GLU A 5 23.30 -30.17 -21.62
CA GLU A 5 22.07 -29.40 -21.70
C GLU A 5 21.60 -29.04 -20.28
N LEU A 6 21.36 -27.76 -20.05
CA LEU A 6 20.73 -27.27 -18.83
C LEU A 6 19.27 -27.73 -18.85
N THR A 7 18.96 -28.80 -18.11
CA THR A 7 17.59 -29.17 -17.78
C THR A 7 16.87 -27.97 -17.18
N SER A 8 15.84 -27.47 -17.86
CA SER A 8 14.97 -26.42 -17.35
C SER A 8 14.35 -26.90 -16.03
N ILE A 9 14.72 -26.28 -14.93
CA ILE A 9 13.99 -26.43 -13.68
C ILE A 9 12.60 -25.85 -13.95
N ALA A 10 11.59 -26.71 -14.05
CA ALA A 10 10.21 -26.27 -14.02
C ALA A 10 9.98 -25.66 -12.63
N ILE A 11 10.08 -24.33 -12.54
CA ILE A 11 9.62 -23.59 -11.37
C ILE A 11 8.10 -23.75 -11.41
N THR A 12 7.58 -24.77 -10.75
CA THR A 12 6.17 -24.82 -10.38
C THR A 12 5.97 -23.79 -9.27
N SER A 13 6.06 -22.50 -9.61
CA SER A 13 5.71 -21.44 -8.68
C SER A 13 4.21 -21.60 -8.43
N LYS A 14 3.84 -22.04 -7.23
CA LYS A 14 2.54 -21.68 -6.70
C LYS A 14 2.46 -20.16 -6.87
N PRO A 15 1.54 -19.62 -7.69
CA PRO A 15 1.54 -18.20 -7.96
C PRO A 15 1.43 -17.48 -6.60
N PHE A 16 2.29 -16.49 -6.39
CA PHE A 16 2.28 -15.71 -5.16
C PHE A 16 1.14 -14.71 -5.26
N ASN A 17 -0.07 -15.24 -5.12
CA ASN A 17 -1.30 -14.51 -5.35
C ASN A 17 -1.42 -13.38 -4.34
N GLY A 18 -1.89 -12.23 -4.76
CA GLY A 18 -2.28 -11.15 -3.87
C GLY A 18 -2.89 -9.99 -4.62
N LEU A 19 -3.62 -9.14 -3.90
CA LEU A 19 -4.20 -7.95 -4.51
C LEU A 19 -3.25 -6.77 -4.29
N HIS A 20 -2.83 -6.14 -5.38
CA HIS A 20 -2.13 -4.85 -5.37
C HIS A 20 -3.05 -3.78 -5.94
N ILE A 21 -3.33 -2.75 -5.14
CA ILE A 21 -4.12 -1.58 -5.53
C ILE A 21 -3.16 -0.40 -5.66
N ILE A 22 -3.14 0.21 -6.82
CA ILE A 22 -2.40 1.45 -7.13
C ILE A 22 -3.45 2.52 -7.40
N ALA A 23 -3.40 3.62 -6.66
CA ALA A 23 -4.40 4.66 -6.76
C ALA A 23 -3.80 6.06 -6.70
N ASN A 24 -4.43 6.95 -7.46
CA ASN A 24 -4.28 8.38 -7.31
C ASN A 24 -5.59 8.94 -6.78
N LEU A 25 -5.49 9.73 -5.72
CA LEU A 25 -6.64 10.28 -5.02
C LEU A 25 -6.56 11.81 -5.00
N ALA A 26 -7.73 12.45 -5.09
CA ALA A 26 -7.90 13.88 -4.91
C ALA A 26 -8.64 14.17 -3.59
N SER A 27 -8.13 15.10 -2.78
CA SER A 27 -8.73 15.50 -1.51
C SER A 27 -8.58 16.99 -1.25
N ALA A 28 -9.71 17.66 -1.02
CA ALA A 28 -9.75 19.06 -0.59
C ALA A 28 -9.34 19.26 0.90
N GLU A 29 -9.11 18.19 1.65
CA GLU A 29 -8.77 18.24 3.07
C GLU A 29 -7.27 18.46 3.28
N VAL A 30 -6.76 19.60 2.79
CA VAL A 30 -5.34 19.96 2.72
C VAL A 30 -4.59 19.73 4.05
N ASP A 31 -5.23 19.92 5.20
CA ASP A 31 -4.59 19.71 6.50
C ASP A 31 -4.25 18.25 6.80
N LEU A 32 -4.99 17.28 6.26
CA LEU A 32 -4.67 15.85 6.35
C LEU A 32 -3.43 15.48 5.52
N LEU A 33 -3.06 16.32 4.55
CA LEU A 33 -1.94 16.08 3.64
C LEU A 33 -0.62 16.65 4.17
N LYS A 34 -0.63 17.47 5.23
CA LYS A 34 0.54 18.20 5.75
C LYS A 34 1.24 17.51 6.93
N ASP A 35 0.49 16.86 7.81
CA ASP A 35 1.05 16.18 8.99
C ASP A 35 0.69 14.69 8.96
N PHE A 36 1.71 13.83 8.95
CA PHE A 36 1.51 12.38 8.94
C PHE A 36 1.10 11.83 10.31
N LYS A 37 1.29 12.54 11.43
CA LYS A 37 1.08 11.95 12.77
C LYS A 37 -0.33 11.41 12.99
N PRO A 38 -1.41 12.13 12.58
CA PRO A 38 -2.75 11.58 12.66
C PRO A 38 -2.93 10.35 11.74
N LEU A 39 -2.35 10.38 10.53
CA LEU A 39 -2.35 9.24 9.60
C LEU A 39 -1.63 8.03 10.21
N GLN A 40 -0.46 8.22 10.83
CA GLN A 40 0.29 7.15 11.47
C GLN A 40 -0.54 6.45 12.54
N THR A 41 -1.24 7.23 13.37
CA THR A 41 -2.15 6.68 14.40
C THR A 41 -3.26 5.85 13.75
N PHE A 42 -3.90 6.40 12.72
CA PHE A 42 -4.95 5.75 11.96
C PHE A 42 -4.48 4.43 11.31
N LEU A 43 -3.35 4.45 10.59
CA LEU A 43 -2.81 3.27 9.91
C LEU A 43 -2.39 2.18 10.92
N ASN A 44 -1.82 2.57 12.07
CA ASN A 44 -1.48 1.62 13.13
C ASN A 44 -2.71 0.89 13.66
N GLN A 45 -3.81 1.60 13.89
CA GLN A 45 -5.07 1.00 14.31
C GLN A 45 -5.64 0.09 13.22
N LEU A 46 -5.72 0.58 11.98
CA LEU A 46 -6.29 -0.16 10.86
C LEU A 46 -5.51 -1.46 10.57
N ILE A 47 -4.19 -1.44 10.67
CA ILE A 47 -3.33 -2.63 10.55
C ILE A 47 -3.64 -3.63 11.66
N ALA A 48 -3.76 -3.17 12.91
CA ALA A 48 -4.05 -4.03 14.05
C ALA A 48 -5.43 -4.68 13.95
N GLU A 49 -6.46 -3.91 13.60
CA GLU A 49 -7.85 -4.38 13.44
C GLU A 49 -7.97 -5.46 12.36
N ASN A 50 -7.17 -5.35 11.30
CA ASN A 50 -7.15 -6.32 10.20
C ASN A 50 -6.22 -7.53 10.43
N ASN A 51 -5.60 -7.63 11.62
CA ASN A 51 -4.63 -8.66 11.97
C ASN A 51 -3.46 -8.72 10.97
N LEU A 52 -3.06 -7.57 10.43
CA LEU A 52 -1.86 -7.44 9.60
C LEU A 52 -0.64 -7.22 10.50
N LYS A 53 0.53 -7.70 10.09
CA LYS A 53 1.75 -7.60 10.88
C LYS A 53 2.76 -6.67 10.23
N LYS A 54 3.01 -5.54 10.89
CA LYS A 54 4.02 -4.56 10.51
C LYS A 54 5.44 -5.05 10.85
N VAL A 55 6.37 -4.91 9.92
CA VAL A 55 7.80 -5.24 10.12
C VAL A 55 8.69 -4.00 10.20
N GLY A 56 8.22 -2.86 9.71
CA GLY A 56 8.92 -1.59 9.76
C GLY A 56 8.08 -0.46 9.15
N GLU A 57 8.45 0.77 9.43
CA GLU A 57 7.80 1.95 8.86
C GLU A 57 8.76 3.13 8.75
N VAL A 58 8.50 4.00 7.78
CA VAL A 58 9.19 5.27 7.58
C VAL A 58 8.14 6.32 7.30
N TYR A 59 8.21 7.43 8.03
CA TYR A 59 7.47 8.66 7.72
C TYR A 59 8.44 9.80 7.55
N HIS A 60 8.20 10.64 6.56
CA HIS A 60 9.04 11.80 6.28
C HIS A 60 8.17 12.98 5.86
N SER A 61 8.19 14.06 6.65
CA SER A 61 7.59 15.34 6.29
C SER A 61 8.55 16.17 5.46
N PHE A 62 8.07 16.72 4.36
CA PHE A 62 8.78 17.73 3.59
C PHE A 62 8.41 19.13 4.11
N PRO A 63 9.37 19.98 4.52
CA PRO A 63 9.07 21.29 5.06
C PRO A 63 8.21 22.13 4.11
N ASN A 64 7.10 22.68 4.62
CA ASN A 64 6.11 23.46 3.87
C ASN A 64 5.43 22.70 2.71
N ALA A 65 5.48 21.37 2.70
CA ALA A 65 4.87 20.51 1.68
C ALA A 65 4.18 19.32 2.35
N GLY A 66 3.98 18.23 1.60
CA GLY A 66 3.36 17.00 2.09
C GLY A 66 4.31 16.07 2.82
N TYR A 67 3.98 14.79 2.82
CA TYR A 67 4.77 13.75 3.45
C TYR A 67 4.77 12.44 2.65
N THR A 68 5.76 11.62 2.94
CA THR A 68 5.84 10.22 2.53
C THR A 68 5.58 9.33 3.76
N ALA A 69 4.77 8.29 3.58
CA ALA A 69 4.59 7.20 4.53
C ALA A 69 4.81 5.86 3.82
N VAL A 70 5.65 5.00 4.37
CA VAL A 70 5.87 3.64 3.86
C VAL A 70 5.82 2.68 5.04
N ILE A 71 5.01 1.64 4.94
CA ILE A 71 4.89 0.60 5.95
C ILE A 71 5.19 -0.75 5.30
N GLY A 72 6.19 -1.46 5.83
CA GLY A 72 6.46 -2.84 5.48
C GLY A 72 5.57 -3.79 6.28
N LEU A 73 4.96 -4.75 5.61
CA LEU A 73 4.17 -5.83 6.22
C LEU A 73 4.90 -7.16 6.05
N THR A 74 4.65 -8.14 6.92
CA THR A 74 5.22 -9.50 6.73
C THR A 74 4.83 -10.13 5.40
N GLU A 75 3.69 -9.71 4.84
CA GLU A 75 3.12 -10.26 3.61
C GLU A 75 3.17 -9.28 2.43
N SER A 76 3.89 -8.13 2.49
CA SER A 76 3.89 -7.04 1.46
C SER A 76 4.30 -5.64 2.01
N HIS A 77 3.50 -4.59 1.76
CA HIS A 77 3.71 -3.18 2.10
C HIS A 77 2.47 -2.31 1.78
N LEU A 78 2.48 -1.08 2.26
CA LEU A 78 1.71 0.05 1.72
C LEU A 78 2.57 1.32 1.68
N SER A 79 2.28 2.22 0.75
CA SER A 79 2.97 3.52 0.61
C SER A 79 2.00 4.64 0.24
N ILE A 80 2.19 5.80 0.85
CA ILE A 80 1.39 7.00 0.63
C ILE A 80 2.34 8.18 0.43
N HIS A 81 2.04 9.01 -0.57
CA HIS A 81 2.68 10.30 -0.78
C HIS A 81 1.60 11.36 -0.92
N THR A 82 1.81 12.53 -0.31
CA THR A 82 0.84 13.64 -0.34
C THR A 82 1.45 14.89 -0.97
N TRP A 83 0.60 15.65 -1.67
CA TRP A 83 0.91 16.95 -2.26
C TRP A 83 -0.22 17.93 -1.90
N PRO A 84 -0.14 18.60 -0.73
CA PRO A 84 -1.14 19.57 -0.29
C PRO A 84 -1.44 20.66 -1.31
N GLU A 85 -0.42 21.12 -2.03
CA GLU A 85 -0.49 22.16 -3.05
C GLU A 85 -1.24 21.74 -4.33
N LEU A 86 -1.44 20.43 -4.52
CA LEU A 86 -2.19 19.86 -5.63
C LEU A 86 -3.48 19.17 -5.17
N GLU A 87 -3.80 19.20 -3.87
CA GLU A 87 -4.93 18.43 -3.30
C GLU A 87 -4.84 16.94 -3.67
N TYR A 88 -3.61 16.38 -3.71
CA TYR A 88 -3.33 15.12 -4.38
C TYR A 88 -2.58 14.12 -3.50
N ILE A 89 -2.87 12.83 -3.71
CA ILE A 89 -2.30 11.71 -2.98
C ILE A 89 -2.02 10.57 -3.97
N THR A 90 -0.86 9.94 -3.89
CA THR A 90 -0.62 8.62 -4.49
C THR A 90 -0.60 7.58 -3.38
N PHE A 91 -1.31 6.48 -3.58
CA PHE A 91 -1.47 5.43 -2.59
C PHE A 91 -1.35 4.05 -3.24
N ASP A 92 -0.43 3.25 -2.72
CA ASP A 92 -0.23 1.86 -3.09
C ASP A 92 -0.43 0.97 -1.87
N ILE A 93 -1.19 -0.11 -2.04
CA ILE A 93 -1.29 -1.18 -1.06
C ILE A 93 -1.28 -2.53 -1.76
N PHE A 94 -0.32 -3.35 -1.39
CA PHE A 94 -0.26 -4.75 -1.78
C PHE A 94 -0.43 -5.59 -0.52
N VAL A 95 -1.17 -6.69 -0.58
CA VAL A 95 -1.10 -7.77 0.43
C VAL A 95 -1.13 -9.12 -0.27
N SER A 96 -0.12 -9.96 -0.02
CA SER A 96 -0.09 -11.32 -0.55
C SER A 96 -1.07 -12.23 0.19
N ASN A 97 -1.55 -13.26 -0.50
CA ASN A 97 -2.44 -14.29 0.02
C ASN A 97 -1.66 -15.51 0.54
N TYR A 98 -0.47 -15.28 1.14
CA TYR A 98 0.43 -16.35 1.52
C TYR A 98 -0.12 -17.18 2.70
N LEU A 99 -0.57 -16.51 3.77
CA LEU A 99 -1.15 -17.18 4.95
C LEU A 99 -2.66 -17.44 4.81
N LYS A 100 -3.37 -16.52 4.16
CA LYS A 100 -4.84 -16.57 3.96
C LYS A 100 -5.22 -15.71 2.75
N ASP A 101 -6.46 -15.79 2.29
CA ASP A 101 -6.98 -14.83 1.33
C ASP A 101 -7.10 -13.44 1.98
N ASN A 102 -6.26 -12.51 1.55
CA ASN A 102 -6.18 -11.14 2.01
C ASN A 102 -6.87 -10.17 1.05
N THR A 103 -7.48 -10.60 -0.06
CA THR A 103 -8.10 -9.72 -1.06
C THR A 103 -9.13 -8.77 -0.43
N HIS A 104 -9.99 -9.28 0.47
CA HIS A 104 -10.96 -8.45 1.18
C HIS A 104 -10.29 -7.46 2.15
N VAL A 105 -9.23 -7.89 2.83
CA VAL A 105 -8.46 -7.04 3.74
C VAL A 105 -7.78 -5.92 2.98
N THR A 106 -7.13 -6.20 1.85
CA THR A 106 -6.50 -5.18 0.99
C THR A 106 -7.52 -4.14 0.55
N ARG A 107 -8.70 -4.58 0.08
CA ARG A 107 -9.79 -3.66 -0.33
C ARG A 107 -10.28 -2.83 0.85
N HIS A 108 -10.45 -3.43 2.02
CA HIS A 108 -10.91 -2.72 3.20
C HIS A 108 -9.90 -1.66 3.65
N VAL A 109 -8.61 -2.00 3.77
CA VAL A 109 -7.57 -1.04 4.13
C VAL A 109 -7.48 0.09 3.12
N TYR A 110 -7.62 -0.22 1.83
CA TYR A 110 -7.68 0.77 0.77
C TYR A 110 -8.86 1.75 0.96
N GLU A 111 -10.07 1.23 1.11
CA GLU A 111 -11.29 2.05 1.26
C GLU A 111 -11.29 2.89 2.53
N GLU A 112 -10.83 2.34 3.67
CA GLU A 112 -10.74 3.11 4.91
C GLU A 112 -9.68 4.21 4.81
N THR A 113 -8.55 3.95 4.15
CA THR A 113 -7.53 4.99 3.93
C THR A 113 -8.04 6.09 2.99
N LYS A 114 -8.76 5.74 1.91
CA LYS A 114 -9.42 6.71 1.04
C LYS A 114 -10.45 7.56 1.81
N LYS A 115 -11.24 6.94 2.69
CA LYS A 115 -12.20 7.64 3.57
C LYS A 115 -11.50 8.54 4.59
N TYR A 116 -10.39 8.10 5.18
CA TYR A 116 -9.58 8.91 6.10
C TYR A 116 -9.23 10.25 5.45
N PHE A 117 -8.75 10.21 4.21
CA PHE A 117 -8.44 11.42 3.44
C PHE A 117 -9.67 12.16 2.90
N LYS A 118 -10.89 11.64 3.11
CA LYS A 118 -12.12 12.10 2.44
C LYS A 118 -11.94 12.26 0.93
N ALA A 119 -11.16 11.37 0.33
CA ALA A 119 -10.67 11.53 -1.03
C ALA A 119 -11.58 10.86 -2.05
N GLN A 120 -11.50 11.34 -3.29
CA GLN A 120 -12.07 10.67 -4.46
C GLN A 120 -10.95 10.06 -5.29
N ALA A 121 -11.18 8.87 -5.82
CA ALA A 121 -10.24 8.25 -6.75
C ALA A 121 -10.29 8.95 -8.11
N VAL A 122 -9.14 9.43 -8.59
CA VAL A 122 -8.98 9.92 -9.97
C VAL A 122 -8.39 8.85 -10.88
N PHE A 123 -7.69 7.88 -10.30
CA PHE A 123 -7.21 6.68 -10.96
C PHE A 123 -7.14 5.54 -9.95
N GLU A 124 -7.57 4.35 -10.36
CA GLU A 124 -7.49 3.11 -9.59
C GLU A 124 -7.11 1.97 -10.54
N GLN A 125 -6.10 1.20 -10.17
CA GLN A 125 -5.76 -0.05 -10.81
C GLN A 125 -5.67 -1.16 -9.78
N MET A 126 -6.39 -2.25 -10.04
CA MET A 126 -6.34 -3.47 -9.25
C MET A 126 -5.57 -4.52 -10.04
N ILE A 127 -4.51 -5.04 -9.44
CA ILE A 127 -3.59 -5.99 -10.07
C ILE A 127 -3.59 -7.23 -9.20
N ASP A 128 -4.04 -8.35 -9.77
CA ASP A 128 -3.78 -9.66 -9.20
C ASP A 128 -2.32 -10.00 -9.50
N ARG A 129 -1.50 -10.03 -8.46
CA ARG A 129 -0.07 -10.35 -8.53
C ARG A 129 0.20 -11.81 -8.25
#